data_AF-A0A915DB67-F1
#
_entry.id   AF-A0A915DB67-F1
#
_cell.length_a   1.000
_cell.length_b   1.000
_cell.length_c   1.000
_cell.angle_alpha   90.00
_cell.angle_beta   90.00
_cell.angle_gamma   90.00
#
_symmetry.space_group_name_H-M   'P 1'
#
loop_
_entity.id
_entity.type
_entity.pdbx_description
1 polymer ?
#
loop_
_entity_poly.entity_id
_entity_poly.type
_entity_poly.pdbx_seq_one_letter_code
_entity_poly.pdbx_strand_id
1 'polypeptide(L)'
;MKPASFSSSLHLTHEHRRTMAVNAEGKSDPLDSENTVQAKNPFEKPDKTGAPEATDWDSDHVDSKWAAPTNDGGAPIKQYQIEKRSKYGRWEPAVTVPADVLQATVPDLTKGEEYEFRVIAVNKGGPSDLSDPSSRLSQNQQIVSL
;
A
#
# COMPACT_ATOMS: atom_id res chain seq x y z
N MET A 1 20.44 52.46 31.29
CA MET A 1 18.96 52.57 31.15
C MET A 1 18.40 51.19 30.81
N LYS A 2 17.34 50.76 31.50
CA LYS A 2 16.47 49.57 31.23
C LYS A 2 15.87 49.62 29.80
N PRO A 3 15.16 48.60 29.23
CA PRO A 3 14.58 47.37 29.83
C PRO A 3 14.89 46.07 29.03
N ALA A 4 14.83 44.84 29.57
CA ALA A 4 13.73 43.97 30.05
C ALA A 4 13.08 43.05 28.98
N SER A 5 13.00 41.75 29.34
CA SER A 5 11.87 40.82 29.11
C SER A 5 11.65 40.27 27.68
N PHE A 6 11.22 39.04 27.36
CA PHE A 6 10.54 37.90 28.02
C PHE A 6 11.00 36.60 27.30
N SER A 7 11.29 35.51 28.02
CA SER A 7 10.47 34.29 28.18
C SER A 7 10.57 33.21 27.09
N SER A 8 10.80 31.98 27.58
CA SER A 8 10.28 30.70 27.07
C SER A 8 10.80 30.19 25.72
N SER A 9 11.04 28.90 25.47
CA SER A 9 10.85 27.68 26.25
C SER A 9 11.61 26.54 25.55
N LEU A 10 11.95 25.52 26.34
CA LEU A 10 12.24 24.12 25.98
C LEU A 10 13.32 23.77 24.93
N HIS A 11 14.28 22.98 25.43
CA HIS A 11 15.26 22.19 24.69
C HIS A 11 14.61 21.21 23.71
N LEU A 12 15.17 21.09 22.51
CA LEU A 12 15.62 19.79 21.99
C LEU A 12 16.73 19.99 20.95
N THR A 13 17.96 19.68 21.35
CA THR A 13 19.15 19.66 20.49
C THR A 13 19.02 18.54 19.46
N HIS A 14 18.94 18.87 18.17
CA HIS A 14 19.44 17.97 17.13
C HIS A 14 20.60 18.66 16.43
N GLU A 15 21.79 18.26 16.84
CA GLU A 15 23.08 18.64 16.29
C GLU A 15 23.25 18.06 14.87
N HIS A 16 23.02 18.89 13.84
CA HIS A 16 23.48 18.57 12.48
C HIS A 16 24.94 18.99 12.34
N ARG A 17 25.86 18.01 12.38
CA ARG A 17 27.27 18.27 12.04
C ARG A 17 27.36 18.55 10.53
N ARG A 18 27.62 19.80 10.16
CA ARG A 18 28.06 20.19 8.80
C ARG A 18 29.58 20.27 8.79
N THR A 19 30.25 19.35 8.10
CA THR A 19 31.64 19.51 7.70
C THR A 19 31.68 20.53 6.57
N MET A 20 32.17 21.74 6.85
CA MET A 20 32.37 22.79 5.85
C MET A 20 33.77 22.67 5.26
N ALA A 21 33.90 22.53 3.94
CA ALA A 21 35.14 22.81 3.23
C ALA A 21 35.14 24.29 2.85
N VAL A 22 36.18 25.04 3.25
CA VAL A 22 36.32 26.47 2.95
C VAL A 22 37.47 26.63 1.95
N ASN A 23 37.18 27.16 0.77
CA ASN A 23 38.21 27.61 -0.18
C ASN A 23 38.08 29.13 -0.37
N ALA A 24 39.22 29.81 -0.34
CA ALA A 24 39.35 31.26 -0.49
C ALA A 24 39.07 31.71 -1.93
N GLU A 25 38.62 32.96 -2.07
CA GLU A 25 38.39 33.71 -3.32
C GLU A 25 37.00 33.62 -3.97
N GLY A 26 36.25 34.73 -3.84
CA GLY A 26 35.19 35.12 -4.79
C GLY A 26 33.75 34.84 -4.36
N LYS A 27 33.02 35.89 -3.98
CA LYS A 27 31.56 35.87 -3.86
C LYS A 27 30.93 35.66 -5.24
N SER A 28 30.21 34.55 -5.44
CA SER A 28 29.16 34.47 -6.46
C SER A 28 27.80 34.74 -5.81
N ASP A 29 26.87 35.34 -6.56
CA ASP A 29 25.48 35.52 -6.13
C ASP A 29 24.88 34.20 -5.62
N PRO A 30 24.00 34.22 -4.61
CA PRO A 30 23.22 33.04 -4.25
C PRO A 30 22.29 32.75 -5.42
N LEU A 31 22.73 31.85 -6.31
CA LEU A 31 21.80 31.03 -7.06
C LEU A 31 21.08 30.21 -6.00
N ASP A 32 19.81 30.52 -5.79
CA ASP A 32 18.84 29.61 -5.18
C ASP A 32 18.74 28.37 -6.09
N SER A 33 19.78 27.55 -6.07
CA SER A 33 19.69 26.17 -6.50
C SER A 33 18.99 25.43 -5.38
N GLU A 34 17.66 25.59 -5.30
CA GLU A 34 16.77 24.67 -4.57
C GLU A 34 16.71 23.30 -5.28
N ASN A 35 17.85 22.80 -5.77
CA ASN A 35 18.02 21.36 -5.90
C ASN A 35 18.23 20.82 -4.49
N THR A 36 17.14 20.84 -3.71
CA THR A 36 16.95 19.81 -2.72
C THR A 36 17.16 18.50 -3.46
N VAL A 37 18.17 17.72 -3.07
CA VAL A 37 18.29 16.30 -3.38
C VAL A 37 17.11 15.58 -2.72
N GLN A 38 15.90 15.92 -3.14
CA GLN A 38 14.72 15.15 -2.86
C GLN A 38 14.93 13.91 -3.72
N ALA A 39 15.34 12.81 -3.08
CA ALA A 39 15.25 11.50 -3.69
C ALA A 39 13.75 11.26 -3.97
N LYS A 40 13.26 11.77 -5.11
CA LYS A 40 11.95 11.41 -5.62
C LYS A 40 12.00 9.88 -5.75
N ASN A 41 11.02 9.20 -5.16
CA ASN A 41 10.89 7.77 -5.40
C ASN A 41 10.73 7.61 -6.92
N PRO A 42 11.68 6.97 -7.61
CA PRO A 42 11.62 6.86 -9.06
C PRO A 42 10.49 5.94 -9.53
N PHE A 43 9.79 5.29 -8.58
CA PHE A 43 8.72 4.35 -8.82
C PHE A 43 7.39 4.92 -8.35
N GLU A 44 6.37 4.77 -9.20
CA GLU A 44 4.98 5.05 -8.87
C GLU A 44 4.34 3.79 -8.25
N LYS A 45 3.18 3.96 -7.63
CA LYS A 45 2.37 2.80 -7.21
C LYS A 45 1.86 2.02 -8.44
N PRO A 46 1.55 0.72 -8.31
CA PRO A 46 0.94 -0.03 -9.39
C PRO A 46 -0.49 0.45 -9.67
N ASP A 47 -0.99 0.11 -10.85
CA ASP A 47 -2.43 0.17 -11.13
C ASP A 47 -3.20 -0.81 -10.23
N LYS A 48 -4.52 -0.62 -10.11
CA LYS A 48 -5.38 -1.59 -9.43
C LYS A 48 -5.35 -2.94 -10.16
N THR A 49 -5.46 -4.04 -9.41
CA THR A 49 -5.62 -5.38 -9.99
C THR A 49 -7.00 -5.55 -10.62
N GLY A 50 -7.19 -6.66 -11.35
CA GLY A 50 -8.53 -7.14 -11.67
C GLY A 50 -9.33 -7.45 -10.41
N ALA A 51 -10.66 -7.39 -10.51
CA ALA A 51 -11.54 -7.86 -9.43
C ALA A 51 -11.26 -9.35 -9.16
N PRO A 52 -11.14 -9.78 -7.90
CA PRO A 52 -10.98 -11.19 -7.60
C PRO A 52 -12.23 -11.99 -7.94
N GLU A 53 -12.03 -13.21 -8.40
CA GLU A 53 -13.06 -14.20 -8.70
C GLU A 53 -12.93 -15.35 -7.70
N ALA A 54 -14.03 -15.77 -7.09
CA ALA A 54 -14.08 -17.01 -6.30
C ALA A 54 -14.13 -18.22 -7.25
N THR A 55 -13.22 -19.17 -7.08
CA THR A 55 -13.11 -20.36 -7.93
C THR A 55 -13.61 -21.64 -7.27
N ASP A 56 -13.39 -21.77 -5.96
CA ASP A 56 -13.88 -22.88 -5.14
C ASP A 56 -14.13 -22.38 -3.72
N TRP A 57 -15.00 -23.03 -2.96
CA TRP A 57 -15.30 -22.64 -1.59
C TRP A 57 -15.90 -23.75 -0.76
N ASP A 58 -15.55 -23.74 0.52
CA ASP A 58 -16.21 -24.51 1.58
C ASP A 58 -16.83 -23.53 2.59
N SER A 59 -17.25 -24.09 3.72
CA SER A 59 -17.87 -23.44 4.87
C SER A 59 -16.95 -22.46 5.61
N ASP A 60 -15.64 -22.67 5.57
CA ASP A 60 -14.64 -21.89 6.31
C ASP A 60 -13.58 -21.19 5.44
N HIS A 61 -13.54 -21.46 4.13
CA HIS A 61 -12.58 -20.84 3.22
C HIS A 61 -13.12 -20.69 1.79
N VAL A 62 -12.45 -19.86 1.00
CA VAL A 62 -12.67 -19.70 -0.44
C VAL A 62 -11.33 -19.61 -1.16
N ASP A 63 -11.21 -20.28 -2.31
CA ASP A 63 -10.14 -20.04 -3.26
C ASP A 63 -10.52 -18.89 -4.18
N SER A 64 -9.65 -17.88 -4.23
CA SER A 64 -9.85 -16.69 -5.05
C SER A 64 -8.68 -16.48 -6.00
N LYS A 65 -8.97 -16.10 -7.25
CA LYS A 65 -7.97 -15.74 -8.27
C LYS A 65 -8.20 -14.31 -8.77
N TRP A 66 -7.15 -13.65 -9.26
CA TRP A 66 -7.26 -12.30 -9.83
C TRP A 66 -6.25 -12.10 -10.98
N ALA A 67 -6.43 -11.02 -11.74
CA ALA A 67 -5.47 -10.59 -12.74
C ALA A 67 -4.45 -9.60 -12.15
N ALA A 68 -3.20 -9.70 -12.57
CA ALA A 68 -2.16 -8.72 -12.24
C ALA A 68 -2.52 -7.31 -12.77
N PRO A 69 -1.97 -6.23 -12.18
CA PRO A 69 -2.12 -4.88 -12.72
C PRO A 69 -1.56 -4.79 -14.14
N THR A 70 -2.17 -3.94 -14.97
CA THR A 70 -1.66 -3.65 -16.33
C THR A 70 -0.30 -2.93 -16.30
N ASN A 71 -0.09 -2.08 -15.30
CA ASN A 71 1.16 -1.36 -15.08
C ASN A 71 1.61 -1.50 -13.62
N ASP A 72 2.90 -1.82 -13.43
CA ASP A 72 3.52 -1.98 -12.13
C ASP A 72 4.10 -0.68 -11.57
N GLY A 73 3.95 0.46 -12.25
CA GLY A 73 4.48 1.75 -11.80
C GLY A 73 6.00 1.88 -11.93
N GLY A 74 6.64 1.03 -12.73
CA GLY A 74 8.09 1.04 -12.99
C GLY A 74 8.92 0.25 -11.98
N ALA A 75 8.28 -0.48 -11.06
CA ALA A 75 8.94 -1.43 -10.17
C ALA A 75 8.12 -2.71 -10.05
N PRO A 76 8.76 -3.88 -10.00
CA PRO A 76 8.06 -5.15 -9.92
C PRO A 76 7.18 -5.21 -8.67
N ILE A 77 6.01 -5.84 -8.83
CA ILE A 77 5.14 -6.19 -7.72
C ILE A 77 5.93 -7.08 -6.75
N LYS A 78 5.74 -6.86 -5.45
CA LYS A 78 6.36 -7.63 -4.37
C LYS A 78 5.39 -8.62 -3.73
N GLN A 79 4.13 -8.20 -3.60
CA GLN A 79 3.08 -8.98 -2.96
C GLN A 79 1.70 -8.48 -3.37
N TYR A 80 0.71 -9.33 -3.15
CA TYR A 80 -0.71 -9.00 -3.20
C TYR A 80 -1.32 -9.14 -1.80
N GLN A 81 -2.15 -8.18 -1.42
CA GLN A 81 -2.90 -8.19 -0.18
C GLN A 81 -4.37 -8.37 -0.50
N ILE A 82 -4.99 -9.39 0.08
CA ILE A 82 -6.39 -9.72 -0.07
C ILE A 82 -7.11 -9.26 1.19
N GLU A 83 -8.18 -8.51 1.00
CA GLU A 83 -9.12 -8.15 2.05
C GLU A 83 -10.46 -8.84 1.81
N LYS A 84 -11.15 -9.17 2.90
CA LYS A 84 -12.51 -9.71 2.87
C LYS A 84 -13.46 -8.81 3.63
N ARG A 85 -14.75 -8.92 3.32
CA ARG A 85 -15.82 -8.24 4.05
C ARG A 85 -17.07 -9.11 4.04
N SER A 86 -17.66 -9.35 5.21
CA SER A 86 -19.00 -9.93 5.31
C SER A 86 -20.07 -8.91 4.93
N LYS A 87 -21.29 -9.35 4.56
CA LYS A 87 -22.40 -8.51 4.11
C LYS A 87 -22.60 -7.18 4.86
N TYR A 88 -22.44 -7.21 6.18
CA TYR A 88 -22.62 -6.05 7.07
C TYR A 88 -21.33 -5.66 7.80
N GLY A 89 -20.21 -6.30 7.46
CA GLY A 89 -18.91 -6.07 8.06
C GLY A 89 -18.17 -4.90 7.43
N ARG A 90 -16.96 -4.68 7.94
CA ARG A 90 -15.95 -3.79 7.36
C ARG A 90 -14.92 -4.62 6.62
N TRP A 91 -14.23 -3.99 5.66
CA TRP A 91 -13.09 -4.62 5.03
C TRP A 91 -12.01 -4.91 6.06
N GLU A 92 -11.50 -6.13 6.05
CA GLU A 92 -10.42 -6.58 6.92
C GLU A 92 -9.35 -7.33 6.12
N PRO A 93 -8.07 -7.19 6.49
CA PRO A 93 -6.99 -7.99 5.90
C PRO A 93 -7.25 -9.47 6.12
N ALA A 94 -7.06 -10.27 5.08
CA ALA A 94 -7.26 -11.72 5.15
C ALA A 94 -5.98 -12.48 4.82
N VAL A 95 -5.38 -12.24 3.66
CA VAL A 95 -4.21 -12.99 3.19
C VAL A 95 -3.24 -12.05 2.48
N THR A 96 -1.94 -12.32 2.58
CA THR A 96 -0.91 -11.69 1.74
C THR A 96 -0.11 -12.79 1.05
N VAL A 97 0.06 -12.68 -0.27
CA VAL A 97 0.80 -13.64 -1.09
C VAL A 97 1.93 -12.95 -1.86
N PRO A 98 3.01 -13.67 -2.23
CA PRO A 98 4.08 -13.10 -3.04
C PRO A 98 3.62 -12.77 -4.47
N ALA A 99 4.43 -11.98 -5.18
CA ALA A 99 4.07 -11.43 -6.51
C ALA A 99 3.92 -12.44 -7.64
N ASP A 100 4.51 -13.62 -7.51
CA ASP A 100 4.40 -14.73 -8.48
C ASP A 100 3.10 -15.54 -8.31
N VAL A 101 2.28 -15.19 -7.32
CA VAL A 101 1.03 -15.87 -6.99
C VAL A 101 -0.16 -14.95 -7.28
N LEU A 102 -1.06 -15.40 -8.16
CA LEU A 102 -2.30 -14.70 -8.56
C LEU A 102 -3.58 -15.39 -8.06
N GLN A 103 -3.43 -16.24 -7.05
CA GLN A 103 -4.53 -16.94 -6.39
C GLN A 103 -4.23 -17.17 -4.91
N ALA A 104 -5.24 -17.18 -4.06
CA ALA A 104 -5.08 -17.44 -2.63
C ALA A 104 -6.34 -18.08 -2.04
N THR A 105 -6.13 -18.98 -1.08
CA THR A 105 -7.18 -19.47 -0.19
C THR A 105 -7.39 -18.49 0.94
N VAL A 106 -8.56 -17.86 0.99
CA VAL A 106 -8.96 -16.90 2.02
C VAL A 106 -9.69 -17.64 3.14
N PRO A 107 -9.14 -17.70 4.36
CA PRO A 107 -9.71 -18.47 5.48
C PRO A 107 -10.73 -17.65 6.30
N ASP A 108 -11.19 -18.26 7.40
CA ASP A 108 -12.09 -17.72 8.42
C ASP A 108 -13.39 -17.15 7.84
N LEU A 109 -14.01 -17.92 6.94
CA LEU A 109 -15.40 -17.70 6.54
C LEU A 109 -16.34 -18.37 7.55
N THR A 110 -17.57 -17.87 7.64
CA THR A 110 -18.62 -18.45 8.47
C THR A 110 -19.73 -18.98 7.60
N LYS A 111 -20.04 -20.28 7.73
CA LYS A 111 -21.07 -20.96 6.93
C LYS A 111 -22.39 -20.17 6.89
N GLY A 112 -22.83 -19.85 5.68
CA GLY A 112 -24.12 -19.21 5.41
C GLY A 112 -24.07 -17.68 5.42
N GLU A 113 -22.92 -17.09 5.72
CA GLU A 113 -22.67 -15.66 5.50
C GLU A 113 -22.33 -15.38 4.03
N GLU A 114 -22.51 -14.12 3.64
CA GLU A 114 -22.10 -13.63 2.33
C GLU A 114 -20.82 -12.81 2.45
N TYR A 115 -19.88 -13.03 1.53
CA TYR A 115 -18.59 -12.34 1.53
C TYR A 115 -18.29 -11.67 0.18
N GLU A 116 -17.54 -10.59 0.25
CA GLU A 116 -16.91 -9.91 -0.88
C GLU A 116 -15.41 -9.81 -0.63
N PHE A 117 -14.62 -9.88 -1.70
CA PHE A 117 -13.16 -9.87 -1.64
C PHE A 117 -12.61 -8.75 -2.51
N ARG A 118 -11.44 -8.22 -2.17
CA ARG A 118 -10.70 -7.27 -3.02
C ARG A 118 -9.20 -7.45 -2.84
N VAL A 119 -8.44 -7.02 -3.84
CA VAL A 119 -6.98 -7.21 -3.89
C VAL A 119 -6.27 -5.86 -4.06
N ILE A 120 -5.09 -5.78 -3.46
CA ILE A 120 -4.17 -4.64 -3.53
C ILE A 120 -2.81 -5.17 -3.99
N ALA A 121 -2.23 -4.58 -5.04
CA ALA A 121 -0.88 -4.89 -5.47
C ALA A 121 0.11 -3.94 -4.78
N VAL A 122 1.28 -4.43 -4.37
CA VAL A 122 2.27 -3.61 -3.66
C VAL A 122 3.63 -3.70 -4.33
N ASN A 123 4.24 -2.56 -4.66
CA ASN A 123 5.61 -2.46 -5.20
C ASN A 123 6.50 -1.54 -4.34
N LYS A 124 7.59 -1.00 -4.91
CA LYS A 124 8.45 0.02 -4.24
C LYS A 124 7.84 1.42 -4.18
N GLY A 125 6.94 1.77 -5.10
CA GLY A 125 6.17 3.02 -5.10
C GLY A 125 5.05 3.03 -4.05
N GLY A 126 4.54 1.86 -3.67
CA GLY A 126 3.56 1.70 -2.60
C GLY A 126 2.46 0.70 -2.96
N PRO A 127 1.35 0.69 -2.19
CA PRO A 127 0.15 -0.06 -2.55
C PRO A 127 -0.61 0.61 -3.70
N SER A 128 -1.21 -0.20 -4.57
CA SER A 128 -2.15 0.24 -5.59
C SER A 128 -3.44 0.79 -4.97
N ASP A 129 -4.28 1.38 -5.80
CA ASP A 129 -5.69 1.50 -5.43
C ASP A 129 -6.33 0.12 -5.29
N LEU A 130 -7.40 0.05 -4.49
CA LEU A 130 -8.17 -1.17 -4.25
C LEU A 130 -8.76 -1.67 -5.57
N SER A 131 -8.77 -2.99 -5.79
CA SER A 131 -9.56 -3.59 -6.86
C SER A 131 -11.05 -3.29 -6.68
N ASP A 132 -11.82 -3.46 -7.76
CA ASP A 132 -13.26 -3.59 -7.60
C ASP A 132 -13.55 -4.84 -6.75
N PRO A 133 -14.59 -4.82 -5.89
CA PRO A 133 -14.97 -5.99 -5.12
C PRO A 133 -15.32 -7.18 -6.03
N SER A 134 -15.08 -8.40 -5.57
CA SER A 134 -15.61 -9.60 -6.20
C SER A 134 -17.13 -9.54 -6.29
N SER A 135 -17.71 -10.37 -7.15
CA SER A 135 -19.10 -10.78 -6.99
C SER A 135 -19.33 -11.30 -5.57
N ARG A 136 -20.50 -11.01 -5.01
CA ARG A 136 -20.87 -11.49 -3.69
C ARG A 136 -20.92 -13.01 -3.69
N LEU A 137 -20.09 -13.62 -2.85
CA LEU A 137 -20.10 -15.05 -2.63
C LEU A 137 -21.19 -15.39 -1.61
N SER A 138 -22.17 -16.19 -2.04
CA SER A 138 -23.13 -16.82 -1.14
C SER A 138 -22.78 -18.29 -1.00
N GLN A 139 -22.31 -18.73 0.18
CA GLN A 139 -21.92 -20.12 0.44
C GLN A 139 -23.08 -21.13 0.29
N ASN A 140 -24.31 -20.68 0.06
CA ASN A 140 -25.49 -21.52 -0.16
C ASN A 140 -25.67 -21.94 -1.63
N GLN A 141 -24.88 -21.38 -2.54
CA GLN A 141 -24.79 -21.84 -3.92
C GLN A 141 -23.43 -22.50 -4.05
N GLN A 142 -23.37 -23.82 -4.15
CA GLN A 142 -22.15 -24.52 -4.55
C GLN A 142 -22.15 -24.52 -6.09
N ILE A 143 -21.04 -24.16 -6.74
CA ILE A 143 -20.89 -24.46 -8.17
C ILE A 143 -20.91 -25.98 -8.28
N VAL A 144 -22.01 -26.52 -8.81
CA VAL A 144 -22.07 -27.92 -9.20
C VAL A 144 -21.13 -28.04 -10.40
N SER A 145 -19.89 -28.47 -10.17
CA SER A 145 -19.02 -28.93 -11.25
C SER A 145 -19.67 -30.18 -11.85
N LEU A 146 -20.21 -30.05 -13.08
CA LEU A 146 -20.70 -31.16 -13.90
C LEU A 146 -19.55 -32.04 -14.39
#